data_AF-A0A7S0J162-F1
#
_entry.id   AF-A0A7S0J162-F1
#
_cell.length_a   1.000
_cell.length_b   1.000
_cell.length_c   1.000
_cell.angle_alpha   90.00
_cell.angle_beta   90.00
_cell.angle_gamma   90.00
#
_symmetry.space_group_name_H-M   'P 1'
#
loop_
_entity.id
_entity.type
_entity.pdbx_description
1 polymer ?
#
loop_
_entity_poly.entity_id
_entity_poly.type
_entity_poly.pdbx_seq_one_letter_code
_entity_poly.pdbx_strand_id
1 'polypeptide(L)'
;REAAEQLRLSRVAAGVLRGLATNPFMLSVVAGFGYNTLHLLAVGAPPALLPRALDELTAVLGASFPACVVLLAGMGSVGSFSQLLQLEAFATPALAVILKCFVFPVLVRVYTHLLGRLSVGAPPETLGFAFLYGVLPTSNVALVIASSYALAPALLGTVAATLTLSKLVGFPMLFFASAAYQLSSQAGALAVATKLANVFHGVTISSCAFVLVGGGLAGAWRPPLGERYRWVGVLAALQLCWSVCMLGASAERIRGAASHSEAKALFALVSALRWTVD
;
A
#
# COMPACT_ATOMS: atom_id res chain seq x y z
N ARG A 1 0.92 -36.82 25.39
CA ARG A 1 1.53 -35.72 24.58
C ARG A 1 0.53 -35.24 23.53
N GLU A 2 -0.01 -36.13 22.71
CA GLU A 2 -1.02 -35.83 21.68
C GLU A 2 -2.28 -35.10 22.19
N ALA A 3 -2.87 -35.55 23.30
CA ALA A 3 -4.02 -34.86 23.90
C ALA A 3 -3.71 -33.41 24.37
N ALA A 4 -2.48 -33.17 24.86
CA ALA A 4 -2.06 -31.82 25.27
C ALA A 4 -1.83 -30.91 24.06
N GLU A 5 -1.36 -31.46 22.94
CA GLU A 5 -1.20 -30.76 21.68
C GLU A 5 -2.54 -30.39 21.04
N GLN A 6 -3.49 -31.33 21.01
CA GLN A 6 -4.87 -31.05 20.56
C GLN A 6 -5.55 -29.96 21.41
N LEU A 7 -5.37 -30.00 22.73
CA LEU A 7 -5.93 -28.99 23.63
C LEU A 7 -5.28 -27.60 23.42
N ARG A 8 -4.00 -27.56 23.03
CA ARG A 8 -3.32 -26.31 22.66
C ARG A 8 -3.85 -25.77 21.34
N LEU A 9 -4.00 -26.62 20.33
CA LEU A 9 -4.54 -26.25 19.01
C LEU A 9 -5.98 -25.74 19.12
N SER A 10 -6.84 -26.40 19.90
CA SER A 10 -8.23 -25.97 20.08
C SER A 10 -8.33 -24.62 20.77
N ARG A 11 -7.48 -24.34 21.76
CA ARG A 11 -7.39 -23.02 22.41
C ARG A 11 -6.90 -21.95 21.44
N VAL A 12 -5.90 -22.23 20.62
CA VAL A 12 -5.43 -21.30 19.58
C VAL A 12 -6.54 -21.04 18.58
N ALA A 13 -7.21 -22.08 18.07
CA ALA A 13 -8.31 -21.95 17.13
C ALA A 13 -9.48 -21.13 17.73
N ALA A 14 -9.88 -21.42 18.97
CA ALA A 14 -10.91 -20.66 19.67
C ALA A 14 -10.50 -19.18 19.88
N GLY A 15 -9.23 -18.92 20.18
CA GLY A 15 -8.68 -17.57 20.28
C GLY A 15 -8.72 -16.82 18.95
N VAL A 16 -8.31 -17.48 17.86
CA VAL A 16 -8.38 -16.92 16.50
C VAL A 16 -9.82 -16.65 16.09
N LEU A 17 -10.74 -17.59 16.30
CA LEU A 17 -12.16 -17.43 15.98
C LEU A 17 -12.79 -16.30 16.78
N ARG A 18 -12.50 -16.20 18.08
CA ARG A 18 -12.94 -15.07 18.92
C ARG A 18 -12.36 -13.76 18.38
N GLY A 19 -11.07 -13.73 18.05
CA GLY A 19 -10.42 -12.56 17.45
C GLY A 19 -11.11 -12.12 16.17
N LEU A 20 -11.38 -13.05 15.24
CA LEU A 20 -12.10 -12.79 13.99
C LEU A 20 -13.53 -12.29 14.25
N ALA A 21 -14.26 -12.90 15.19
CA ALA A 21 -15.62 -12.51 15.54
C ALA A 21 -15.71 -11.12 16.20
N THR A 22 -14.63 -10.66 16.84
CA THR A 22 -14.55 -9.30 17.41
C THR A 22 -13.86 -8.29 16.49
N ASN A 23 -13.32 -8.74 15.36
CA ASN A 23 -12.58 -7.86 14.46
C ASN A 23 -13.57 -7.06 13.60
N PRO A 24 -13.62 -5.72 13.73
CA PRO A 24 -14.60 -4.89 13.02
C PRO A 24 -14.46 -5.00 11.49
N PHE A 25 -13.26 -5.27 10.97
CA PHE A 25 -13.05 -5.48 9.53
C PHE A 25 -13.62 -6.82 9.04
N MET A 26 -13.48 -7.88 9.82
CA MET A 26 -14.09 -9.17 9.48
C MET A 26 -15.60 -9.09 9.58
N LEU A 27 -16.11 -8.44 10.63
CA LEU A 27 -17.54 -8.18 10.78
C LEU A 27 -18.10 -7.36 9.62
N SER A 28 -17.38 -6.34 9.12
CA SER A 28 -17.82 -5.56 7.97
C SER A 28 -17.85 -6.39 6.68
N VAL A 29 -16.87 -7.28 6.47
CA VAL A 29 -16.87 -8.20 5.30
C VAL A 29 -18.03 -9.17 5.37
N VAL A 30 -18.27 -9.79 6.53
CA VAL A 30 -19.40 -10.71 6.73
C VAL A 30 -20.74 -9.99 6.57
N ALA A 31 -20.87 -8.77 7.10
CA ALA A 31 -22.06 -7.95 6.93
C ALA A 31 -22.31 -7.58 5.46
N GLY A 32 -21.28 -7.16 4.73
CA GLY A 32 -21.37 -6.85 3.30
C GLY A 32 -21.74 -8.07 2.46
N PHE A 33 -21.12 -9.22 2.74
CA PHE A 33 -21.50 -10.49 2.09
C PHE A 33 -22.94 -10.87 2.42
N GLY A 34 -23.33 -10.81 3.70
CA GLY A 34 -24.69 -11.09 4.14
C GLY A 34 -25.73 -10.20 3.47
N TYR A 35 -25.47 -8.90 3.35
CA TYR A 35 -26.32 -7.96 2.61
C TYR A 35 -26.49 -8.38 1.15
N ASN A 36 -25.39 -8.66 0.44
CA ASN A 36 -25.42 -9.08 -0.96
C ASN A 36 -26.19 -10.39 -1.16
N THR A 37 -25.98 -11.38 -0.28
CA THR A 37 -26.67 -12.66 -0.35
C THR A 37 -28.15 -12.51 -0.04
N LEU A 38 -28.53 -11.78 1.02
CA LEU A 38 -29.93 -11.56 1.37
C LEU A 38 -30.68 -10.83 0.25
N HIS A 39 -30.07 -9.81 -0.35
CA HIS A 39 -30.67 -9.10 -1.48
C HIS A 39 -30.80 -9.99 -2.72
N LEU A 40 -29.78 -10.80 -3.03
CA LEU A 40 -29.83 -11.78 -4.12
C LEU A 40 -30.96 -12.78 -3.92
N LEU A 41 -31.14 -13.30 -2.71
CA LEU A 41 -32.21 -14.25 -2.38
C LEU A 41 -33.60 -13.59 -2.43
N ALA A 42 -33.71 -12.33 -2.02
CA ALA A 42 -34.99 -11.61 -1.97
C ALA A 42 -35.45 -11.09 -3.34
N VAL A 43 -34.52 -10.58 -4.16
CA VAL A 43 -34.82 -9.86 -5.40
C VAL A 43 -34.42 -10.67 -6.65
N GLY A 44 -33.64 -11.73 -6.49
CA GLY A 44 -33.09 -12.52 -7.61
C GLY A 44 -31.91 -11.86 -8.32
N ALA A 45 -31.41 -10.73 -7.81
CA ALA A 45 -30.27 -10.01 -8.36
C ALA A 45 -29.40 -9.38 -7.26
N PRO A 46 -28.08 -9.27 -7.44
CA PRO A 46 -27.23 -8.56 -6.51
C PRO A 46 -27.60 -7.06 -6.50
N PRO A 47 -27.48 -6.38 -5.35
CA PRO A 47 -27.82 -4.97 -5.25
C PRO A 47 -26.87 -4.16 -6.14
N ALA A 48 -27.42 -3.30 -6.99
CA ALA A 48 -26.61 -2.47 -7.89
C ALA A 48 -25.77 -1.43 -7.13
N LEU A 49 -26.28 -0.96 -5.98
CA LEU A 49 -25.64 0.04 -5.13
C LEU A 49 -25.95 -0.24 -3.66
N LEU A 50 -25.07 0.23 -2.78
CA LEU A 50 -25.38 0.35 -1.35
C LEU A 50 -26.47 1.42 -1.15
N PRO A 51 -27.16 1.44 0.01
CA PRO A 51 -27.97 2.58 0.40
C PRO A 51 -27.17 3.88 0.21
N ARG A 52 -27.76 4.89 -0.45
CA ARG A 52 -27.05 6.08 -0.94
C ARG A 52 -26.08 6.72 0.05
N ALA A 53 -26.47 6.82 1.33
CA ALA A 53 -25.61 7.36 2.38
C ALA A 53 -24.32 6.53 2.60
N LEU A 54 -24.42 5.20 2.54
CA LEU A 54 -23.27 4.30 2.62
C LEU A 54 -22.44 4.34 1.33
N ASP A 55 -23.09 4.44 0.17
CA ASP A 55 -22.40 4.53 -1.12
C ASP A 55 -21.54 5.82 -1.20
N GLU A 56 -22.13 6.98 -0.87
CA GLU A 56 -21.41 8.26 -0.84
C GLU A 56 -20.27 8.25 0.20
N LEU A 57 -20.51 7.70 1.40
CA LEU A 57 -19.47 7.58 2.42
C LEU A 57 -18.34 6.65 1.98
N THR A 58 -18.65 5.48 1.43
CA THR A 58 -17.64 4.52 0.95
C THR A 58 -16.88 5.05 -0.26
N ALA A 59 -17.50 5.85 -1.12
CA ALA A 59 -16.83 6.54 -2.21
C ALA A 59 -15.80 7.56 -1.69
N VAL A 60 -16.16 8.38 -0.70
CA VAL A 60 -15.24 9.35 -0.08
C VAL A 60 -14.10 8.64 0.65
N LEU A 61 -14.41 7.60 1.43
CA LEU A 61 -13.40 6.81 2.14
C LEU A 61 -12.49 6.08 1.15
N GLY A 62 -13.05 5.47 0.10
CA GLY A 62 -12.31 4.77 -0.94
C GLY A 62 -11.41 5.69 -1.75
N ALA A 63 -11.85 6.91 -2.06
CA ALA A 63 -11.03 7.93 -2.71
C ALA A 63 -9.87 8.41 -1.83
N SER A 64 -10.08 8.47 -0.50
CA SER A 64 -9.07 8.92 0.47
C SER A 64 -8.11 7.81 0.90
N PHE A 65 -8.56 6.55 0.81
CA PHE A 65 -7.86 5.37 1.30
C PHE A 65 -6.43 5.23 0.78
N PRO A 66 -6.13 5.39 -0.53
CA PRO A 66 -4.76 5.28 -1.03
C PRO A 66 -3.80 6.26 -0.36
N ALA A 67 -4.21 7.52 -0.17
CA ALA A 67 -3.39 8.54 0.47
C ALA A 67 -3.14 8.19 1.95
N CYS A 68 -4.17 7.75 2.68
CA CYS A 68 -4.04 7.29 4.06
C CYS A 68 -3.13 6.07 4.18
N VAL A 69 -3.23 5.10 3.26
CA VAL A 69 -2.39 3.89 3.25
C VAL A 69 -0.94 4.24 2.98
N VAL A 70 -0.65 5.12 2.02
CA VAL A 70 0.72 5.57 1.74
C VAL A 70 1.30 6.31 2.94
N LEU A 71 0.53 7.22 3.56
CA LEU A 71 0.96 7.93 4.76
C LEU A 71 1.25 6.98 5.92
N LEU A 72 0.31 6.08 6.26
CA LEU A 72 0.48 5.10 7.33
C LEU A 72 1.64 4.14 7.04
N ALA A 73 1.86 3.80 5.76
CA ALA A 73 2.97 2.96 5.36
C ALA A 73 4.32 3.68 5.51
N GLY A 74 4.39 4.97 5.16
CA GLY A 74 5.56 5.82 5.40
C GLY A 74 5.85 5.93 6.89
N MET A 75 4.84 6.29 7.69
CA MET A 75 4.95 6.36 9.16
C MET A 75 5.41 5.04 9.77
N GLY A 76 4.85 3.91 9.32
CA GLY A 76 5.23 2.57 9.77
C GLY A 76 6.59 2.08 9.25
N SER A 77 7.25 2.83 8.39
CA SER A 77 8.61 2.54 7.91
C SER A 77 9.68 3.37 8.63
N VAL A 78 9.29 4.46 9.31
CA VAL A 78 10.20 5.27 10.12
C VAL A 78 10.77 4.42 11.28
N GLY A 79 12.09 4.34 11.36
CA GLY A 79 12.81 3.54 12.35
C GLY A 79 13.11 2.09 11.93
N SER A 80 12.36 1.56 10.95
CA SER A 80 12.55 0.19 10.43
C SER A 80 13.79 0.06 9.53
N PHE A 81 14.31 1.16 9.01
CA PHE A 81 15.52 1.17 8.18
C PHE A 81 16.79 0.79 8.93
N SER A 82 16.84 1.02 10.25
CA SER A 82 17.97 0.58 11.07
C SER A 82 18.15 -0.93 11.03
N GLN A 83 17.04 -1.68 10.94
CA GLN A 83 17.04 -3.14 10.84
C GLN A 83 17.52 -3.61 9.47
N LEU A 84 17.24 -2.87 8.39
CA LEU A 84 17.76 -3.18 7.05
C LEU A 84 19.30 -3.12 7.00
N LEU A 85 19.90 -2.16 7.70
CA LEU A 85 21.36 -2.00 7.78
C LEU A 85 22.04 -3.07 8.64
N GLN A 86 21.29 -3.74 9.51
CA GLN A 86 21.78 -4.79 10.41
C GLN A 86 21.61 -6.20 9.82
N LEU A 87 21.06 -6.33 8.62
CA LEU A 87 20.86 -7.63 7.99
C LEU A 87 22.20 -8.20 7.50
N GLU A 88 22.70 -9.20 8.22
CA GLU A 88 23.80 -10.05 7.74
C GLU A 88 23.40 -10.85 6.48
N ALA A 89 22.10 -11.07 6.25
CA ALA A 89 21.56 -11.84 5.14
C ALA A 89 20.51 -11.06 4.32
N PHE A 90 20.95 -10.04 3.58
CA PHE A 90 20.11 -9.25 2.68
C PHE A 90 19.44 -10.07 1.56
N ALA A 91 20.06 -11.19 1.16
CA ALA A 91 19.59 -12.02 0.05
C ALA A 91 18.16 -12.57 0.26
N THR A 92 17.81 -13.00 1.47
CA THR A 92 16.51 -13.60 1.75
C THR A 92 15.37 -12.57 1.65
N PRO A 93 15.44 -11.39 2.32
CA PRO A 93 14.48 -10.31 2.11
C PRO A 93 14.36 -9.86 0.65
N ALA A 94 15.49 -9.71 -0.04
CA ALA A 94 15.50 -9.28 -1.44
C ALA A 94 14.77 -10.29 -2.34
N LEU A 95 15.07 -11.59 -2.20
CA LEU A 95 14.40 -12.65 -2.94
C LEU A 95 12.89 -12.69 -2.64
N ALA A 96 12.50 -12.58 -1.38
CA ALA A 96 11.10 -12.55 -0.98
C ALA A 96 10.35 -11.36 -1.61
N VAL A 97 10.98 -10.18 -1.66
CA VAL A 97 10.41 -8.99 -2.32
C VAL A 97 10.31 -9.18 -3.82
N ILE A 98 11.32 -9.76 -4.48
CA ILE A 98 11.26 -10.06 -5.92
C ILE A 98 10.10 -11.00 -6.22
N LEU A 99 9.98 -12.09 -5.47
CA LEU A 99 8.89 -13.05 -5.62
C LEU A 99 7.54 -12.38 -5.38
N LYS A 100 7.41 -11.55 -4.35
CA LYS A 100 6.15 -10.89 -4.01
C LYS A 100 5.74 -9.79 -4.99
N CYS A 101 6.68 -8.99 -5.49
CA CYS A 101 6.39 -7.83 -6.32
C CYS A 101 6.30 -8.16 -7.81
N PHE A 102 6.99 -9.22 -8.28
CA PHE A 102 7.04 -9.56 -9.71
C PHE A 102 6.34 -10.89 -10.03
N VAL A 103 6.61 -11.94 -9.25
CA VAL A 103 6.10 -13.28 -9.55
C VAL A 103 4.65 -13.43 -9.08
N PHE A 104 4.36 -13.01 -7.85
CA PHE A 104 3.05 -13.19 -7.23
C PHE A 104 1.90 -12.53 -7.99
N PRO A 105 1.99 -11.28 -8.50
CA PRO A 105 0.91 -10.68 -9.28
C PRO A 105 0.56 -11.48 -10.55
N VAL A 106 1.58 -12.04 -11.21
CA VAL A 106 1.40 -12.91 -12.39
C VAL A 106 0.72 -14.20 -11.99
N LEU A 107 1.17 -14.84 -10.89
CA LEU A 107 0.55 -16.07 -10.39
C LEU A 107 -0.92 -15.86 -10.01
N VAL A 108 -1.26 -14.77 -9.32
CA VAL A 108 -2.63 -14.44 -8.96
C VAL A 108 -3.49 -14.29 -10.22
N ARG A 109 -3.03 -13.54 -11.22
CA ARG A 109 -3.75 -13.37 -12.49
C ARG A 109 -3.94 -14.69 -13.24
N VAL A 110 -2.89 -15.52 -13.32
CA VAL A 110 -2.96 -16.84 -13.99
C VAL A 110 -3.94 -17.74 -13.24
N TYR A 111 -3.89 -17.77 -11.91
CA TYR A 111 -4.80 -18.59 -11.11
C TYR A 111 -6.25 -18.14 -11.25
N THR A 112 -6.53 -16.83 -11.21
CA THR A 112 -7.87 -16.29 -11.48
C THR A 112 -8.35 -16.61 -12.89
N HIS A 113 -7.46 -16.59 -13.89
CA HIS A 113 -7.80 -16.99 -15.25
C HIS A 113 -8.14 -18.49 -15.36
N LEU A 114 -7.36 -19.35 -14.71
CA LEU A 114 -7.62 -20.79 -14.68
C LEU A 114 -8.92 -21.12 -13.94
N LEU A 115 -9.18 -20.49 -12.79
CA LEU A 115 -10.44 -20.63 -12.08
C LEU A 115 -11.62 -20.09 -12.90
N GLY A 116 -11.44 -18.95 -13.58
CA GLY A 116 -12.44 -18.39 -14.47
C GLY A 116 -12.82 -19.33 -15.62
N ARG A 117 -11.87 -20.12 -16.14
CA ARG A 117 -12.19 -21.16 -17.14
C ARG A 117 -13.07 -22.26 -16.59
N LEU A 118 -13.02 -22.54 -15.29
CA LEU A 118 -13.93 -23.47 -14.62
C LEU A 118 -15.30 -22.83 -14.34
N SER A 119 -15.44 -21.52 -14.51
CA SER A 119 -16.62 -20.73 -14.10
C SER A 119 -16.97 -19.67 -15.15
N VAL A 120 -17.69 -20.03 -16.22
CA VAL A 120 -18.26 -19.12 -17.27
C VAL A 120 -17.28 -18.11 -17.93
N GLY A 121 -15.99 -18.14 -17.59
CA GLY A 121 -15.00 -17.13 -17.94
C GLY A 121 -14.93 -15.99 -16.91
N ALA A 122 -13.71 -15.68 -16.45
CA ALA A 122 -13.49 -14.48 -15.63
C ALA A 122 -13.47 -13.24 -16.53
N PRO A 123 -14.27 -12.18 -16.23
CA PRO A 123 -14.23 -10.93 -16.98
C PRO A 123 -12.83 -10.30 -16.96
N PRO A 124 -12.42 -9.58 -18.02
CA PRO A 124 -11.12 -8.88 -18.08
C PRO A 124 -10.86 -7.95 -16.89
N GLU A 125 -11.92 -7.33 -16.37
CA GLU A 125 -11.88 -6.44 -15.20
C GLU A 125 -11.48 -7.22 -13.94
N THR A 126 -12.00 -8.45 -13.79
CA THR A 126 -11.67 -9.33 -12.66
C THR A 126 -10.21 -9.76 -12.70
N LEU A 127 -9.69 -10.07 -13.89
CA LEU A 127 -8.27 -10.41 -14.08
C LEU A 127 -7.34 -9.21 -13.79
N GLY A 128 -7.77 -8.02 -14.18
CA GLY A 128 -7.06 -6.78 -13.88
C GLY A 128 -7.04 -6.45 -12.40
N PHE A 129 -8.19 -6.56 -11.73
CA PHE A 129 -8.29 -6.42 -10.29
C PHE A 129 -7.41 -7.43 -9.55
N ALA A 130 -7.47 -8.71 -9.94
CA ALA A 130 -6.65 -9.77 -9.34
C ALA A 130 -5.15 -9.48 -9.47
N PHE A 131 -4.71 -9.01 -10.64
CA PHE A 131 -3.33 -8.57 -10.83
C PHE A 131 -2.97 -7.41 -9.90
N LEU A 132 -3.76 -6.33 -9.90
CA LEU A 132 -3.54 -5.15 -9.05
C LEU A 132 -3.49 -5.52 -7.56
N TYR A 133 -4.38 -6.42 -7.13
CA TYR A 133 -4.40 -6.95 -5.77
C TYR A 133 -3.11 -7.70 -5.45
N GLY A 134 -2.60 -8.49 -6.39
CA GLY A 134 -1.32 -9.17 -6.26
C GLY A 134 -0.13 -8.21 -6.12
N VAL A 135 -0.19 -7.02 -6.74
CA VAL A 135 0.86 -5.99 -6.66
C VAL A 135 0.87 -5.25 -5.31
N LEU A 136 -0.23 -5.27 -4.55
CA LEU A 136 -0.30 -4.60 -3.24
C LEU A 136 0.87 -5.03 -2.33
N PRO A 137 1.54 -4.07 -1.67
CA PRO A 137 2.60 -4.39 -0.73
C PRO A 137 2.05 -5.22 0.43
N THR A 138 2.90 -6.08 0.98
CA THR A 138 2.49 -6.96 2.08
C THR A 138 2.11 -6.15 3.32
N SER A 139 0.97 -6.47 3.92
CA SER A 139 0.47 -5.80 5.12
C SER A 139 1.35 -6.06 6.34
N ASN A 140 1.45 -5.07 7.24
CA ASN A 140 2.10 -5.20 8.55
C ASN A 140 1.45 -6.26 9.45
N VAL A 141 0.23 -6.71 9.14
CA VAL A 141 -0.40 -7.84 9.84
C VAL A 141 0.49 -9.08 9.81
N ALA A 142 1.30 -9.27 8.77
CA ALA A 142 2.27 -10.36 8.73
C ALA A 142 3.29 -10.31 9.88
N LEU A 143 3.68 -9.13 10.36
CA LEU A 143 4.58 -8.97 11.50
C LEU A 143 3.89 -9.32 12.82
N VAL A 144 2.60 -8.97 12.97
CA VAL A 144 1.78 -9.35 14.14
C VAL A 144 1.56 -10.86 14.19
N ILE A 145 1.32 -11.47 13.03
CA ILE A 145 1.23 -12.94 12.91
C ILE A 145 2.59 -13.55 13.29
N ALA A 146 3.69 -13.05 12.72
CA ALA A 146 5.03 -13.54 13.01
C ALA A 146 5.42 -13.43 14.49
N SER A 147 5.08 -12.33 15.17
CA SER A 147 5.34 -12.16 16.60
C SER A 147 4.55 -13.13 17.47
N SER A 148 3.37 -13.57 17.01
CA SER A 148 2.55 -14.57 17.69
C SER A 148 3.17 -15.97 17.71
N TYR A 149 4.13 -16.26 16.81
CA TYR A 149 4.86 -17.53 16.77
C TYR A 149 6.11 -17.58 17.64
N ALA A 150 6.34 -16.55 18.49
CA ALA A 150 7.52 -16.47 19.36
C ALA A 150 8.85 -16.67 18.60
N LEU A 151 8.95 -16.12 17.39
CA LEU A 151 10.15 -16.20 16.57
C LEU A 151 11.34 -15.52 17.26
N ALA A 152 12.55 -16.01 16.97
CA ALA A 152 13.77 -15.37 17.44
C ALA A 152 13.82 -13.89 17.00
N PRO A 153 14.35 -12.97 17.82
CA PRO A 153 14.38 -11.54 17.50
C PRO A 153 15.04 -11.22 16.15
N ALA A 154 16.08 -11.97 15.78
CA ALA A 154 16.74 -11.84 14.48
C ALA A 154 15.79 -12.14 13.31
N LEU A 155 14.97 -13.20 13.41
CA LEU A 155 13.99 -13.55 12.37
C LEU A 155 12.86 -12.53 12.30
N LEU A 156 12.40 -11.99 13.44
CA LEU A 156 11.43 -10.89 13.44
C LEU A 156 11.98 -9.63 12.78
N GLY A 157 13.26 -9.31 13.04
CA GLY A 157 13.98 -8.25 12.34
C GLY A 157 14.01 -8.47 10.83
N THR A 158 14.30 -9.69 10.38
CA THR A 158 14.27 -10.06 8.96
C THR A 158 12.87 -9.90 8.36
N VAL A 159 11.81 -10.31 9.05
CA VAL A 159 10.42 -10.12 8.58
C VAL A 159 10.08 -8.63 8.49
N ALA A 160 10.38 -7.85 9.52
CA ALA A 160 10.11 -6.41 9.54
C ALA A 160 10.88 -5.66 8.42
N ALA A 161 12.15 -6.02 8.22
CA ALA A 161 12.96 -5.48 7.13
C ALA A 161 12.43 -5.89 5.75
N THR A 162 12.00 -7.15 5.58
CA THR A 162 11.37 -7.64 4.34
C THR A 162 10.08 -6.89 4.04
N LEU A 163 9.25 -6.62 5.04
CA LEU A 163 8.01 -5.84 4.88
C LEU A 163 8.31 -4.39 4.51
N THR A 164 9.35 -3.80 5.10
CA THR A 164 9.80 -2.44 4.77
C THR A 164 10.29 -2.37 3.33
N LEU A 165 11.15 -3.31 2.92
CA LEU A 165 11.64 -3.40 1.54
C LEU A 165 10.50 -3.69 0.55
N SER A 166 9.54 -4.53 0.93
CA SER A 166 8.35 -4.82 0.12
C SER A 166 7.48 -3.58 -0.10
N LYS A 167 7.45 -2.62 0.84
CA LYS A 167 6.74 -1.35 0.65
C LYS A 167 7.51 -0.43 -0.30
N LEU A 168 8.83 -0.31 -0.10
CA LEU A 168 9.70 0.50 -0.95
C LEU A 168 9.63 0.08 -2.42
N VAL A 169 9.53 -1.23 -2.70
CA VAL A 169 9.38 -1.74 -4.07
C VAL A 169 7.91 -1.82 -4.49
N GLY A 170 7.04 -2.27 -3.59
CA GLY A 170 5.64 -2.56 -3.90
C GLY A 170 4.79 -1.33 -4.18
N PHE A 171 5.01 -0.20 -3.49
CA PHE A 171 4.26 1.03 -3.79
C PHE A 171 4.58 1.58 -5.18
N PRO A 172 5.84 1.79 -5.59
CA PRO A 172 6.16 2.17 -6.96
C PRO A 172 5.60 1.18 -7.99
N MET A 173 5.71 -0.12 -7.74
CA MET A 173 5.14 -1.16 -8.61
C MET A 173 3.61 -1.05 -8.73
N LEU A 174 2.91 -0.75 -7.65
CA LEU A 174 1.46 -0.52 -7.67
C LEU A 174 1.09 0.67 -8.55
N PHE A 175 1.88 1.75 -8.50
CA PHE A 175 1.69 2.89 -9.38
C PHE A 175 1.98 2.54 -10.84
N PHE A 176 3.06 1.79 -11.12
CA PHE A 176 3.34 1.31 -12.47
C PHE A 176 2.22 0.41 -13.00
N ALA A 177 1.72 -0.51 -12.19
CA ALA A 177 0.63 -1.40 -12.54
C ALA A 177 -0.67 -0.62 -12.78
N SER A 178 -1.00 0.34 -11.90
CA SER A 178 -2.18 1.20 -12.06
C SER A 178 -2.09 2.08 -13.30
N ALA A 179 -0.92 2.67 -13.56
CA ALA A 179 -0.68 3.41 -14.78
C ALA A 179 -0.85 2.48 -15.99
N ALA A 180 -0.13 1.36 -16.06
CA ALA A 180 -0.23 0.39 -17.14
C ALA A 180 -1.68 -0.06 -17.40
N TYR A 181 -2.50 -0.20 -16.36
CA TYR A 181 -3.90 -0.59 -16.47
C TYR A 181 -4.83 0.54 -16.96
N GLN A 182 -4.59 1.78 -16.55
CA GLN A 182 -5.41 2.95 -16.94
C GLN A 182 -4.97 3.58 -18.28
N LEU A 183 -3.92 3.04 -18.90
CA LEU A 183 -3.24 3.58 -20.07
C LEU A 183 -3.87 3.22 -21.43
N SER A 184 -5.19 2.99 -21.48
CA SER A 184 -5.95 2.80 -22.73
C SER A 184 -6.12 4.08 -23.56
N SER A 185 -5.75 5.26 -23.03
CA SER A 185 -5.64 6.52 -23.79
C SER A 185 -4.62 7.50 -23.21
N GLN A 186 -4.09 8.40 -24.05
CA GLN A 186 -3.12 9.44 -23.66
C GLN A 186 -3.71 10.47 -22.69
N ALA A 187 -4.97 10.83 -22.85
CA ALA A 187 -5.67 11.71 -21.93
C ALA A 187 -5.83 11.07 -20.54
N GLY A 188 -6.15 9.76 -20.48
CA GLY A 188 -6.23 9.01 -19.22
C GLY A 188 -4.90 8.94 -18.48
N ALA A 189 -3.81 8.70 -19.22
CA ALA A 189 -2.44 8.72 -18.69
C ALA A 189 -2.12 10.02 -17.96
N LEU A 190 -2.37 11.14 -18.64
CA LEU A 190 -2.04 12.47 -18.16
C LEU A 190 -2.92 12.83 -16.95
N ALA A 191 -4.21 12.51 -17.00
CA ALA A 191 -5.13 12.75 -15.90
C ALA A 191 -4.73 12.01 -14.62
N VAL A 192 -4.30 10.75 -14.74
CA VAL A 192 -3.81 9.95 -13.61
C VAL A 192 -2.50 10.50 -13.07
N ALA A 193 -1.56 10.82 -13.96
CA ALA A 193 -0.30 11.44 -13.61
C ALA A 193 -0.49 12.76 -12.85
N THR A 194 -1.36 13.65 -13.34
CA THR A 194 -1.68 14.93 -12.69
C THR A 194 -2.39 14.72 -11.36
N LYS A 195 -3.38 13.81 -11.27
CA LYS A 195 -4.06 13.51 -10.00
C LYS A 195 -3.09 12.95 -8.97
N LEU A 196 -2.24 12.00 -9.35
CA LEU A 196 -1.23 11.44 -8.46
C LEU A 196 -0.22 12.48 -8.03
N ALA A 197 0.32 13.27 -8.97
CA ALA A 197 1.24 14.36 -8.64
C ALA A 197 0.62 15.31 -7.62
N ASN A 198 -0.64 15.73 -7.82
CA ASN A 198 -1.35 16.62 -6.90
C ASN A 198 -1.57 15.97 -5.52
N VAL A 199 -1.96 14.69 -5.46
CA VAL A 199 -2.14 13.97 -4.19
C VAL A 199 -0.82 13.84 -3.44
N PHE A 200 0.24 13.41 -4.11
CA PHE A 200 1.56 13.29 -3.50
C PHE A 200 2.11 14.63 -3.07
N HIS A 201 1.93 15.70 -3.85
CA HIS A 201 2.29 17.05 -3.42
C HIS A 201 1.50 17.50 -2.20
N GLY A 202 0.19 17.27 -2.18
CA GLY A 202 -0.63 17.55 -1.01
C GLY A 202 -0.10 16.84 0.23
N VAL A 203 0.25 15.56 0.10
CA VAL A 203 0.82 14.75 1.19
C VAL A 203 2.20 15.26 1.60
N THR A 204 3.12 15.51 0.66
CA THR A 204 4.48 16.03 0.95
C THR A 204 4.39 17.39 1.64
N ILE A 205 3.61 18.33 1.09
CA ILE A 205 3.41 19.67 1.69
C ILE A 205 2.80 19.54 3.07
N SER A 206 1.75 18.74 3.24
CA SER A 206 1.10 18.54 4.53
C SER A 206 2.03 17.89 5.55
N SER A 207 2.86 16.94 5.12
CA SER A 207 3.82 16.24 5.98
C SER A 207 4.97 17.16 6.39
N CYS A 208 5.53 17.94 5.45
CA CYS A 208 6.55 18.93 5.75
C CYS A 208 5.99 20.06 6.63
N ALA A 209 4.78 20.54 6.36
CA ALA A 209 4.09 21.50 7.23
C ALA A 209 3.87 20.91 8.62
N PHE A 210 3.44 19.65 8.73
CA PHE A 210 3.31 18.94 10.01
C PHE A 210 4.64 18.82 10.75
N VAL A 211 5.75 18.52 10.06
CA VAL A 211 7.09 18.46 10.67
C VAL A 211 7.59 19.84 11.08
N LEU A 212 7.35 20.88 10.27
CA LEU A 212 7.76 22.26 10.58
C LEU A 212 6.93 22.85 11.73
N VAL A 213 5.62 22.66 11.72
CA VAL A 213 4.70 23.08 12.78
C VAL A 213 4.95 22.24 14.03
N GLY A 214 5.02 20.92 13.91
CA GLY A 214 5.31 20.01 15.02
C GLY A 214 6.69 20.25 15.63
N GLY A 215 7.72 20.47 14.81
CA GLY A 215 9.07 20.79 15.25
C GLY A 215 9.19 22.20 15.85
N GLY A 216 8.49 23.18 15.28
CA GLY A 216 8.44 24.56 15.79
C GLY A 216 7.64 24.70 17.08
N LEU A 217 6.50 24.01 17.20
CA LEU A 217 5.67 23.99 18.39
C LEU A 217 6.23 23.07 19.48
N ALA A 218 6.99 22.02 19.14
CA ALA A 218 7.65 21.15 20.12
C ALA A 218 8.65 21.90 21.00
N GLY A 219 9.25 22.99 20.49
CA GLY A 219 10.12 23.88 21.28
C GLY A 219 9.42 24.57 22.46
N ALA A 220 8.09 24.62 22.48
CA ALA A 220 7.33 25.25 23.56
C ALA A 220 6.86 24.27 24.66
N TRP A 221 6.88 22.95 24.42
CA TRP A 221 6.30 21.94 25.34
C TRP A 221 7.20 20.73 25.64
N ARG A 222 8.37 20.58 25.00
CA ARG A 222 9.32 19.49 25.27
C ARG A 222 10.71 20.02 25.60
N PRO A 223 11.51 19.29 26.42
CA PRO A 223 12.90 19.65 26.70
C PRO A 223 13.71 19.76 25.39
N PRO A 224 14.82 20.52 25.37
CA PRO A 224 15.56 20.84 24.16
C PRO A 224 15.91 19.56 23.37
N LEU A 225 15.27 19.42 22.22
CA LEU A 225 15.53 18.35 21.28
C LEU A 225 16.93 18.60 20.69
N GLY A 226 17.88 17.68 20.92
CA GLY A 226 19.28 17.82 20.49
C GLY A 226 19.46 18.00 18.97
N GLU A 227 20.69 18.32 18.53
CA GLU A 227 21.05 18.68 17.13
C GLU A 227 20.41 17.83 16.03
N ARG A 228 20.16 16.54 16.30
CA ARG A 228 19.50 15.60 15.37
C ARG A 228 18.13 16.10 14.85
N TYR A 229 17.37 16.84 15.64
CA TYR A 229 16.05 17.36 15.21
C TYR A 229 16.15 18.57 14.29
N ARG A 230 17.20 19.40 14.41
CA ARG A 230 17.48 20.47 13.43
C ARG A 230 17.75 19.89 12.05
N TRP A 231 18.51 18.80 11.98
CA TRP A 231 18.77 18.08 10.74
C TRP A 231 17.50 17.48 10.13
N VAL A 232 16.55 16.97 10.92
CA VAL A 232 15.26 16.50 10.41
C VAL A 232 14.47 17.64 9.76
N GLY A 233 14.45 18.84 10.36
CA GLY A 233 13.82 20.02 9.75
C GLY A 233 14.48 20.45 8.44
N VAL A 234 15.82 20.46 8.40
CA VAL A 234 16.58 20.77 7.17
C VAL A 234 16.34 19.73 6.08
N LEU A 235 16.37 18.44 6.42
CA LEU A 235 16.08 17.36 5.48
C LEU A 235 14.64 17.41 4.97
N ALA A 236 13.66 17.73 5.82
CA ALA A 236 12.28 17.93 5.41
C ALA A 236 12.11 19.14 4.47
N ALA A 237 12.85 20.22 4.69
CA ALA A 237 12.86 21.38 3.79
C ALA A 237 13.54 21.07 2.45
N LEU A 238 14.67 20.36 2.46
CA LEU A 238 15.36 19.89 1.26
C LEU A 238 14.48 18.92 0.45
N GLN A 239 13.77 18.03 1.13
CA GLN A 239 12.78 17.14 0.51
C GLN A 239 11.66 17.93 -0.17
N LEU A 240 11.13 18.96 0.51
CA LEU A 240 10.10 19.82 -0.07
C LEU A 240 10.62 20.53 -1.33
N CYS A 241 11.84 21.09 -1.28
CA CYS A 241 12.48 21.74 -2.42
C CYS A 241 12.68 20.74 -3.58
N TRP A 242 13.18 19.54 -3.30
CA TRP A 242 13.36 18.47 -4.29
C TRP A 242 12.03 18.09 -4.94
N SER A 243 10.98 17.86 -4.15
CA SER A 243 9.66 17.48 -4.64
C SER A 243 8.97 18.61 -5.44
N VAL A 244 9.23 19.88 -5.14
CA VAL A 244 8.78 21.02 -5.95
C VAL A 244 9.57 21.13 -7.27
N CYS A 245 10.90 21.01 -7.23
CA CYS A 245 11.76 21.07 -8.42
C CYS A 245 11.46 19.92 -9.40
N MET A 246 11.31 18.71 -8.88
CA MET A 246 10.94 17.54 -9.68
C MET A 246 9.56 17.70 -10.29
N LEU A 247 8.60 18.38 -9.64
CA LEU A 247 7.31 18.69 -10.26
C LEU A 247 7.45 19.57 -11.50
N GLY A 248 8.20 20.68 -11.37
CA GLY A 248 8.43 21.61 -12.46
C GLY A 248 9.07 20.90 -13.65
N ALA A 249 10.15 20.17 -13.40
CA ALA A 249 10.86 19.42 -14.42
C ALA A 249 10.02 18.29 -15.04
N SER A 250 9.23 17.56 -14.24
CA SER A 250 8.32 16.50 -14.73
C SER A 250 7.25 17.06 -15.65
N ALA A 251 6.58 18.13 -15.21
CA ALA A 251 5.46 18.72 -15.94
C ALA A 251 5.93 19.30 -17.27
N GLU A 252 7.11 19.93 -17.29
CA GLU A 252 7.71 20.49 -18.50
C GLU A 252 8.17 19.40 -19.48
N ARG A 253 8.88 18.37 -18.99
CA ARG A 253 9.35 17.23 -19.81
C ARG A 253 8.21 16.40 -20.40
N ILE A 254 7.14 16.15 -19.63
CA ILE A 254 5.98 15.40 -20.10
C ILE A 254 5.22 16.20 -21.17
N ARG A 255 5.11 17.53 -21.01
CA ARG A 255 4.51 18.41 -22.03
C ARG A 255 5.32 18.46 -23.33
N GLY A 256 6.65 18.35 -23.23
CA GLY A 256 7.56 18.35 -24.38
C GLY A 256 7.81 16.99 -25.03
N ALA A 257 7.17 15.90 -24.59
CA ALA A 257 7.42 14.58 -25.13
C ALA A 257 6.95 14.46 -26.60
N ALA A 258 7.81 13.93 -27.48
CA ALA A 258 7.53 13.82 -28.91
C ALA A 258 6.54 12.68 -29.23
N SER A 259 6.37 11.73 -28.32
CA SER A 259 5.45 10.61 -28.49
C SER A 259 4.77 10.17 -27.20
N HIS A 260 3.67 9.43 -27.35
CA HIS A 260 2.90 8.93 -26.22
C HIS A 260 3.67 7.90 -25.37
N SER A 261 4.47 7.05 -26.00
CA SER A 261 5.35 6.08 -25.32
C SER A 261 6.46 6.79 -24.55
N GLU A 262 7.02 7.87 -25.11
CA GLU A 262 8.04 8.69 -24.47
C GLU A 262 7.48 9.44 -23.24
N ALA A 263 6.28 10.02 -23.35
CA ALA A 263 5.61 10.65 -22.20
C ALA A 263 5.39 9.67 -21.03
N LYS A 264 5.04 8.42 -21.34
CA LYS A 264 4.90 7.34 -20.34
C LYS A 264 6.23 6.99 -19.70
N ALA A 265 7.27 6.82 -20.51
CA ALA A 265 8.61 6.51 -20.03
C ALA A 265 9.18 7.64 -19.16
N LEU A 266 9.00 8.90 -19.56
CA LEU A 266 9.42 10.07 -18.78
C LEU A 266 8.63 10.21 -17.48
N PHE A 267 7.31 10.02 -17.49
CA PHE A 267 6.50 10.02 -16.28
C PHE A 267 6.95 8.91 -15.30
N ALA A 268 7.14 7.70 -15.82
CA ALA A 268 7.64 6.55 -15.09
C ALA A 268 9.01 6.84 -14.44
N LEU A 269 9.96 7.34 -15.23
CA LEU A 269 11.35 7.56 -14.79
C LEU A 269 11.45 8.67 -13.75
N VAL A 270 10.78 9.81 -13.99
CA VAL A 270 10.89 11.00 -13.14
C VAL A 270 10.05 10.84 -11.87
N SER A 271 8.86 10.24 -11.97
CA SER A 271 8.01 10.02 -10.79
C SER A 271 8.56 8.92 -9.90
N ALA A 272 9.13 7.85 -10.47
CA ALA A 272 9.78 6.82 -9.67
C ALA A 272 10.93 7.38 -8.85
N LEU A 273 11.84 8.16 -9.45
CA LEU A 273 12.97 8.80 -8.75
C LEU A 273 12.51 9.73 -7.61
N ARG A 274 11.42 10.46 -7.79
CA ARG A 274 10.82 11.28 -6.73
C ARG A 274 10.24 10.41 -5.61
N TRP A 275 9.48 9.37 -5.96
CA TRP A 275 8.79 8.52 -5.00
C TRP A 275 9.72 7.57 -4.24
N THR A 276 10.95 7.32 -4.71
CA THR A 276 11.98 6.65 -3.90
C THR A 276 12.59 7.55 -2.84
N VAL A 277 12.45 8.87 -3.01
CA VAL A 277 13.08 9.90 -2.17
C VAL A 277 12.06 10.45 -1.15
N ASP A 278 10.77 10.56 -1.52
CA ASP A 278 9.63 10.81 -0.62
C ASP A 278 9.38 9.61 0.32
#